data_AF-A0A7J9GEJ5-F1
#
_entry.id   AF-A0A7J9GEJ5-F1
#
_cell.length_a   1.000
_cell.length_b   1.000
_cell.length_c   1.000
_cell.angle_alpha   90.00
_cell.angle_beta   90.00
_cell.angle_gamma   90.00
#
_symmetry.space_group_name_H-M   'P 1'
#
loop_
_entity.id
_entity.type
_entity.pdbx_description
1 polymer ?
#
loop_
_entity_poly.entity_id
_entity_poly.type
_entity_poly.pdbx_seq_one_letter_code
_entity_poly.pdbx_strand_id
1 'polypeptide(L)'
;VILPFFVLHGEADIVTDPEVSKALYEKASSKDKTIKLYPGMWHGLTSGEPDENIEIVFADITAWLDKRCNAVTFEQILRPSNQGFEKFDNVMVSMAATSSRTQSNGTYLCGLKRPRMQRRSAM
;
A
#
# COMPACT_ATOMS: atom_id res chain seq x y z
N VAL A 1 5.81 -16.36 -18.78
CA VAL A 1 5.69 -14.97 -18.29
C VAL A 1 6.68 -14.79 -17.14
N ILE A 2 7.49 -13.73 -17.14
CA ILE A 2 8.44 -13.41 -16.07
C ILE A 2 8.22 -11.96 -15.63
N LEU A 3 7.55 -11.77 -14.48
CA LEU A 3 7.23 -10.45 -13.93
C LEU A 3 7.55 -10.42 -12.44
N PRO A 4 8.07 -9.29 -11.91
CA PRO A 4 8.19 -9.10 -10.48
C PRO A 4 6.84 -9.18 -9.77
N PHE A 5 6.77 -9.87 -8.63
CA PHE A 5 5.54 -9.90 -7.83
C PHE A 5 5.80 -10.01 -6.32
N PHE A 6 4.82 -9.57 -5.55
CA PHE A 6 4.78 -9.67 -4.10
C PHE A 6 3.51 -10.39 -3.66
N VAL A 7 3.65 -11.54 -3.01
CA VAL A 7 2.53 -12.28 -2.40
C VAL A 7 2.41 -11.86 -0.94
N LEU A 8 1.22 -11.45 -0.55
CA LEU A 8 0.84 -11.09 0.80
C LEU A 8 -0.30 -12.01 1.21
N HIS A 9 -0.18 -12.71 2.34
CA HIS A 9 -1.19 -13.66 2.77
C HIS A 9 -1.35 -13.65 4.30
N GLY A 10 -2.58 -13.69 4.79
CA GLY A 10 -2.84 -13.88 6.23
C GLY A 10 -2.60 -15.32 6.65
N GLU A 11 -1.77 -15.58 7.65
CA GLU A 11 -1.43 -16.96 8.05
C GLU A 11 -2.64 -17.73 8.62
N ALA A 12 -3.64 -17.02 9.14
CA ALA A 12 -4.89 -17.59 9.64
C ALA A 12 -6.04 -17.50 8.63
N ASP A 13 -5.76 -17.23 7.35
CA ASP A 13 -6.78 -17.17 6.29
C ASP A 13 -7.41 -18.55 6.06
N ILE A 14 -8.71 -18.68 6.38
CA ILE A 14 -9.52 -19.87 6.15
C ILE A 14 -10.31 -19.83 4.82
N VAL A 15 -10.34 -18.69 4.14
CA VAL A 15 -11.01 -18.51 2.85
C VAL A 15 -10.08 -18.98 1.74
N THR A 16 -8.80 -18.60 1.82
CA THR A 16 -7.77 -19.05 0.88
C THR A 16 -6.60 -19.64 1.66
N ASP A 17 -6.30 -20.92 1.45
CA ASP A 17 -5.21 -21.61 2.14
C ASP A 17 -3.83 -20.97 1.81
N PRO A 18 -3.04 -20.55 2.83
CA PRO A 18 -1.69 -20.01 2.63
C PRO A 18 -0.74 -20.92 1.83
N GLU A 19 -0.96 -22.24 1.85
CA GLU A 19 -0.15 -23.19 1.07
C GLU A 19 -0.27 -22.96 -0.44
N VAL A 20 -1.41 -22.44 -0.93
CA VAL A 20 -1.58 -22.08 -2.35
C VAL A 20 -0.66 -20.92 -2.72
N SER A 21 -0.54 -19.92 -1.85
CA SER A 21 0.36 -18.78 -2.02
C SER A 21 1.83 -19.18 -1.95
N LYS A 22 2.19 -20.11 -1.03
CA LYS A 22 3.54 -20.72 -0.99
C LYS A 22 3.84 -21.47 -2.29
N ALA A 23 2.90 -22.29 -2.77
CA ALA A 23 3.07 -23.03 -4.01
C ALA A 23 3.23 -22.10 -5.24
N LEU A 24 2.48 -20.99 -5.30
CA LEU A 24 2.68 -19.96 -6.32
C LEU A 24 4.10 -19.38 -6.25
N TYR A 25 4.53 -18.97 -5.06
CA TYR A 25 5.87 -18.43 -4.85
C TYR A 25 6.96 -19.42 -5.28
N GLU A 26 6.86 -20.69 -4.88
CA GLU A 26 7.86 -21.71 -5.19
C GLU A 26 7.93 -22.01 -6.70
N LYS A 27 6.77 -22.25 -7.32
CA LYS A 27 6.67 -22.74 -8.70
C LYS A 27 6.84 -21.66 -9.76
N ALA A 28 6.60 -20.39 -9.42
CA ALA A 28 6.75 -19.29 -10.38
C ALA A 28 8.21 -19.16 -10.84
N SER A 29 8.41 -18.98 -12.15
CA SER A 29 9.75 -18.79 -12.74
C SER A 29 10.30 -17.37 -12.61
N SER A 30 9.53 -16.44 -12.04
CA SER A 30 9.99 -15.08 -11.75
C SER A 30 11.20 -15.09 -10.83
N LYS A 31 12.24 -14.34 -11.20
CA LYS A 31 13.46 -14.19 -10.39
C LYS A 31 13.24 -13.23 -9.23
N ASP A 32 12.55 -12.12 -9.51
CA ASP A 32 12.17 -11.16 -8.51
C ASP A 32 10.78 -11.50 -7.97
N LYS A 33 10.74 -12.22 -6.86
CA LYS A 33 9.50 -12.58 -6.20
C LYS A 33 9.70 -12.48 -4.70
N THR A 34 8.67 -12.06 -4.00
CA THR A 34 8.67 -11.96 -2.54
C THR A 34 7.37 -12.54 -2.02
N ILE A 35 7.41 -13.22 -0.87
CA ILE A 35 6.22 -13.66 -0.15
C ILE A 35 6.35 -13.22 1.31
N LYS A 36 5.26 -12.72 1.89
CA LYS A 36 5.14 -12.42 3.31
C LYS A 36 3.83 -12.99 3.84
N LEU A 37 3.95 -13.80 4.90
CA LEU A 37 2.82 -14.32 5.66
C LEU A 37 2.66 -13.47 6.92
N TYR A 38 1.44 -13.06 7.23
CA TYR A 38 1.15 -12.25 8.41
C TYR A 38 0.49 -13.10 9.49
N PRO A 39 1.18 -13.39 10.61
CA PRO A 39 0.65 -14.23 11.68
C PRO A 39 -0.67 -13.71 12.23
N GLY A 40 -1.67 -14.59 12.33
CA GLY A 40 -2.97 -14.29 12.91
C GLY A 40 -3.91 -13.44 12.04
N MET A 41 -3.43 -12.86 10.93
CA MET A 41 -4.28 -12.14 9.97
C MET A 41 -5.04 -13.13 9.08
N TRP A 42 -6.23 -12.72 8.64
CA TRP A 42 -7.16 -13.48 7.81
C TRP A 42 -7.08 -12.98 6.36
N HIS A 43 -8.14 -13.20 5.58
CA HIS A 43 -8.20 -12.91 4.16
C HIS A 43 -8.08 -11.42 3.80
N GLY A 44 -8.68 -10.54 4.60
CA GLY A 44 -8.94 -9.15 4.24
C GLY A 44 -7.79 -8.17 4.56
N LEU A 45 -6.56 -8.45 4.15
CA LEU A 45 -5.36 -7.70 4.58
C LEU A 45 -5.43 -6.16 4.41
N THR A 46 -6.21 -5.64 3.47
CA THR A 46 -6.28 -4.19 3.17
C THR A 46 -7.53 -3.48 3.69
N SER A 47 -8.50 -4.20 4.25
CA SER A 47 -9.81 -3.62 4.65
C SER A 47 -10.64 -4.44 5.65
N GLY A 48 -10.20 -5.64 6.03
CA GLY A 48 -10.92 -6.55 6.94
C GLY A 48 -10.14 -6.94 8.19
N GLU A 49 -8.99 -6.29 8.41
CA GLU A 49 -8.12 -6.45 9.58
C GLU A 49 -8.22 -5.21 10.49
N PRO A 50 -7.73 -5.26 11.75
CA PRO A 50 -7.54 -4.07 12.57
C PRO A 50 -6.68 -3.00 11.86
N ASP A 51 -6.92 -1.73 12.16
CA ASP A 51 -6.24 -0.60 11.50
C ASP A 51 -4.71 -0.73 11.57
N GLU A 52 -4.17 -1.20 12.69
CA GLU A 52 -2.73 -1.38 12.88
C GLU A 52 -2.15 -2.45 11.93
N ASN A 53 -2.90 -3.53 11.69
CA ASN A 53 -2.52 -4.58 10.76
C ASN A 53 -2.55 -4.08 9.31
N ILE A 54 -3.60 -3.32 8.97
CA ILE A 54 -3.75 -2.71 7.64
C ILE A 54 -2.59 -1.74 7.35
N GLU A 55 -2.21 -0.91 8.33
CA GLU A 55 -1.09 0.02 8.21
C GLU A 55 0.24 -0.71 7.94
N ILE A 56 0.50 -1.82 8.63
CA ILE A 56 1.68 -2.66 8.39
C ILE A 56 1.69 -3.19 6.95
N VAL A 57 0.55 -3.74 6.50
CA VAL A 57 0.42 -4.29 5.14
C VAL A 57 0.70 -3.22 4.08
N PHE A 58 0.13 -2.02 4.21
CA PHE A 58 0.36 -0.92 3.28
C PHE A 58 1.81 -0.40 3.32
N ALA A 59 2.44 -0.37 4.50
CA ALA A 59 3.85 0.01 4.62
C ALA A 59 4.76 -0.98 3.87
N ASP A 60 4.49 -2.28 3.99
CA ASP A 60 5.24 -3.32 3.25
C ASP A 60 5.03 -3.22 1.73
N ILE A 61 3.80 -2.99 1.27
CA ILE A 61 3.49 -2.78 -0.15
C ILE A 61 4.28 -1.59 -0.70
N THR A 62 4.20 -0.45 -0.01
CA THR A 62 4.88 0.78 -0.43
C THR A 62 6.39 0.59 -0.46
N ALA A 63 6.98 0.01 0.59
CA ALA A 63 8.41 -0.26 0.66
C ALA A 63 8.88 -1.26 -0.43
N TRP A 64 8.03 -2.21 -0.83
CA TRP A 64 8.35 -3.13 -1.92
C TRP A 64 8.31 -2.44 -3.28
N LEU A 65 7.35 -1.54 -3.50
CA LEU A 65 7.23 -0.75 -4.71
C LEU A 65 8.37 0.28 -4.83
N ASP A 66 8.69 1.00 -3.77
CA ASP A 66 9.76 2.03 -3.75
C ASP A 66 11.14 1.46 -4.14
N LYS A 67 11.41 0.19 -3.82
CA LYS A 67 12.66 -0.49 -4.23
C LYS A 67 12.76 -0.75 -5.73
N ARG A 68 11.64 -0.67 -6.47
CA ARG A 68 11.52 -1.06 -7.89
C ARG A 68 11.09 0.09 -8.78
N CYS A 69 10.37 1.04 -8.21
CA CYS A 69 10.27 2.38 -8.74
C CYS A 69 11.62 3.03 -8.46
N ASN A 70 12.59 2.88 -9.40
CA ASN A 70 13.79 3.70 -9.37
C ASN A 70 13.33 5.13 -9.11
N ALA A 71 13.61 5.64 -7.91
CA ALA A 71 13.31 7.03 -7.60
C ALA A 71 14.03 7.80 -8.69
N VAL A 72 13.26 8.39 -9.59
CA VAL A 72 13.79 9.44 -10.43
C VAL A 72 14.16 10.50 -9.41
N THR A 73 15.42 10.48 -9.00
CA THR A 73 15.94 11.47 -8.08
C THR A 73 15.78 12.81 -8.79
N PHE A 74 15.45 13.87 -8.06
CA PHE A 74 15.34 15.20 -8.64
C PHE A 74 16.63 15.56 -9.43
N GLU A 75 17.77 15.07 -8.96
CA GLU A 75 19.06 15.12 -9.65
C GLU A 75 19.10 14.44 -11.03
N GLN A 76 18.35 13.36 -11.24
CA GLN A 76 18.22 12.72 -12.56
C GLN A 76 17.29 13.50 -13.50
N ILE A 77 16.32 14.25 -12.96
CA ILE A 77 15.48 15.19 -13.74
C ILE A 77 16.27 16.46 -14.11
N LEU A 78 17.15 16.91 -13.21
CA LEU A 78 17.96 18.11 -13.39
C LEU A 78 19.25 17.89 -14.20
N ARG A 79 19.58 16.65 -14.59
CA ARG A 79 20.70 16.42 -15.52
C ARG A 79 20.31 16.97 -16.89
N PRO A 80 21.01 17.99 -17.42
CA PRO A 80 20.75 18.44 -18.78
C PRO A 80 21.06 17.28 -19.74
N SER A 81 20.02 16.75 -20.39
CA SER A 81 20.22 15.93 -21.57
C SER A 81 20.83 16.83 -22.64
N ASN A 82 22.06 16.55 -23.08
CA ASN A 82 22.68 17.17 -24.26
C ASN A 82 21.94 16.83 -25.59
N GLN A 83 20.70 16.39 -25.52
CA GLN A 83 19.80 16.25 -26.66
C GLN A 83 18.74 17.33 -26.49
N GLY A 84 18.86 18.35 -27.34
CA GLY A 84 18.02 19.53 -27.33
C GLY A 84 16.54 19.16 -27.38
N PHE A 85 15.78 19.73 -26.44
CA PHE A 85 14.34 19.68 -26.46
C PHE A 85 13.84 21.12 -26.51
N GLU A 86 13.13 21.42 -27.60
CA GLU A 86 12.48 22.71 -27.86
C GLU A 86 11.51 23.06 -26.73
N LYS A 87 11.48 24.35 -26.42
CA LYS A 87 10.68 25.01 -25.39
C LYS A 87 9.26 24.42 -25.27
N PHE A 88 8.89 24.03 -24.06
CA PHE A 88 7.48 24.05 -23.65
C PHE A 88 7.33 25.07 -22.54
N ASP A 89 6.42 26.01 -22.77
CA ASP A 89 6.19 27.18 -21.92
C ASP A 89 5.66 26.81 -20.53
N ASN A 90 6.06 27.66 -19.59
CA ASN A 90 5.82 27.62 -18.15
C ASN A 90 4.38 27.22 -17.75
N VAL A 91 4.26 26.11 -17.01
CA VAL A 91 3.16 25.92 -16.06
C VAL A 91 3.74 25.90 -14.66
N MET A 92 3.29 26.88 -13.90
CA MET A 92 3.67 27.27 -12.55
C MET A 92 3.76 26.08 -11.58
N VAL A 93 4.95 25.83 -11.01
CA VAL A 93 5.11 25.02 -9.80
C VAL A 93 5.37 25.98 -8.64
N SER A 94 4.37 26.21 -7.79
CA SER A 94 4.59 26.87 -6.51
C SER A 94 5.05 25.84 -5.49
N MET A 95 6.32 25.88 -5.13
CA MET A 95 6.78 25.39 -3.83
C MET A 95 7.18 26.61 -3.01
N ALA A 96 6.47 26.85 -1.91
CA ALA A 96 7.00 27.65 -0.82
C ALA A 96 6.75 26.91 0.48
N ALA A 97 7.89 26.57 1.10
CA ALA A 97 8.05 25.84 2.34
C ALA A 97 7.24 26.41 3.51
N THR A 98 6.90 25.56 4.48
CA THR A 98 7.18 25.86 5.88
C THR A 98 7.06 24.63 6.80
N SER A 99 8.16 24.41 7.51
CA SER A 99 8.38 23.73 8.79
C SER A 99 7.17 23.34 9.66
N SER A 100 7.27 22.12 10.22
CA SER A 100 6.86 21.69 11.57
C SER A 100 5.41 21.93 12.03
N ARG A 101 4.60 20.85 12.14
CA ARG A 101 3.68 20.67 13.29
C ARG A 101 3.09 19.26 13.42
N THR A 102 3.31 18.69 14.61
CA THR A 102 2.45 17.79 15.40
C THR A 102 1.73 16.62 14.73
N GLN A 103 2.11 15.43 15.18
CA GLN A 103 1.32 14.21 15.24
C GLN A 103 -0.10 14.52 15.74
N SER A 104 -1.11 14.31 14.89
CA SER A 104 -2.52 14.29 15.30
C SER A 104 -3.09 12.94 14.93
N ASN A 105 -3.56 12.21 15.94
CA ASN A 105 -4.29 10.95 15.79
C ASN A 105 -5.47 11.14 14.83
N GLY A 106 -5.34 10.61 13.62
CA GLY A 106 -6.43 10.53 12.66
C GLY A 106 -7.26 9.29 12.98
N THR A 107 -8.40 9.47 13.66
CA THR A 107 -9.45 8.45 13.67
C THR A 107 -10.00 8.31 12.25
N TYR A 108 -9.65 7.23 11.57
CA TYR A 108 -10.33 6.80 10.35
C TYR A 108 -11.71 6.27 10.76
N LEU A 109 -12.69 7.18 10.90
CA LEU A 109 -14.07 6.81 11.17
C LEU A 109 -14.69 6.18 9.92
N CYS A 110 -14.45 4.88 9.73
CA CYS A 110 -15.35 3.99 9.01
C CYS A 110 -16.65 3.84 9.84
N GLY A 111 -17.58 4.79 9.71
CA GLY A 111 -18.86 4.63 10.39
C GLY A 111 -19.67 5.91 10.54
N LEU A 112 -20.57 6.14 9.59
CA LEU A 112 -21.73 7.00 9.80
C LEU A 112 -22.58 6.42 10.95
N LYS A 113 -22.37 6.92 12.17
CA LYS A 113 -23.31 6.74 13.28
C LYS A 113 -24.64 7.38 12.90
N ARG A 114 -25.67 6.58 12.59
CA ARG A 114 -27.07 7.03 12.64
C ARG A 114 -27.63 6.88 14.07
N PRO A 115 -28.51 7.76 14.55
CA PRO A 115 -28.94 7.77 15.94
C PRO A 115 -29.85 6.59 16.30
N ARG A 116 -29.62 6.08 17.51
CA ARG A 116 -30.42 5.10 18.24
C ARG A 116 -31.87 5.57 18.34
N MET A 117 -32.79 4.87 17.69
CA MET A 117 -34.23 5.02 17.92
C MET A 117 -34.72 3.81 18.71
N GLN A 118 -35.05 4.02 19.98
CA GLN A 118 -35.76 3.04 20.80
C GLN A 118 -37.10 2.69 20.13
N ARG A 119 -37.37 1.41 19.88
CA ARG A 119 -38.74 0.87 19.89
C ARG A 119 -38.75 -0.51 20.57
N ARG A 120 -39.84 -0.70 21.30
CA ARG A 120 -40.12 -1.67 22.37
C ARG A 120 -40.36 -3.10 21.85
N SER A 121 -40.27 -4.06 22.77
CA SER A 121 -40.64 -5.49 22.66
C SER A 121 -41.86 -5.81 21.81
N ALA A 122 -41.83 -7.00 21.20
CA ALA A 122 -42.92 -7.98 21.19
C ALA A 122 -42.34 -9.39 20.90
N MET A 123 -43.12 -10.40 21.30
CA MET A 123 -42.82 -11.82 21.54
C MET A 123 -42.03 -12.60 20.48
#